data_AF-A0AAJ0D9I4-F1
#
_entry.id   AF-A0AAJ0D9I4-F1
#
_cell.length_a   1.000
_cell.length_b   1.000
_cell.length_c   1.000
_cell.angle_alpha   90.00
_cell.angle_beta   90.00
_cell.angle_gamma   90.00
#
_symmetry.space_group_name_H-M   'P 1'
#
loop_
_entity.id
_entity.type
_entity.pdbx_description
1 polymer ?
#
loop_
_entity_poly.entity_id
_entity_poly.type
_entity_poly.pdbx_seq_one_letter_code
_entity_poly.pdbx_strand_id
1 'polypeptide(L)'
;MSDAENRDTRSGSMQHLNDTRERPRFRLQLGIDWGTKTLAEAYRVVSPGNEESRETIYDIYFGQDSSSTKQAVAWGTDGQFYWGGEIDRAVQHERIQQQDVIELFKLALYDDHTTSSTVAMVQEQLRDAGHDLDELITKHIRCLIEAAKEKVSQAKRWSFMSKEEIENMQVGLFIGVPQMWWSPTNKKIADAARAAGCHSVELVHEARCAATFYADAIARAKSSQSRNGDIFIVADVGGGTGDFAIFRIGNEAGAQAELRQIGRATST
;
A
#
# COMPACT_ATOMS: atom_id res chain seq x y z
N MET A 1 -69.57 -18.29 -26.91
CA MET A 1 -68.62 -19.37 -27.23
C MET A 1 -67.27 -18.73 -27.48
N SER A 2 -66.25 -19.24 -26.77
CA SER A 2 -64.78 -19.08 -26.91
C SER A 2 -64.24 -17.63 -26.94
N ASP A 3 -63.49 -17.12 -25.97
CA ASP A 3 -62.19 -17.53 -25.36
C ASP A 3 -61.25 -16.33 -25.64
N ALA A 4 -60.93 -15.54 -24.61
CA ALA A 4 -59.62 -15.54 -23.95
C ALA A 4 -58.49 -14.95 -24.81
N GLU A 5 -58.04 -13.73 -24.48
CA GLU A 5 -56.62 -13.53 -24.20
C GLU A 5 -56.37 -12.26 -23.36
N ASN A 6 -55.81 -12.56 -22.21
CA ASN A 6 -55.31 -11.74 -21.13
C ASN A 6 -54.00 -11.04 -21.53
N ARG A 7 -53.81 -9.76 -21.20
CA ARG A 7 -52.47 -9.20 -20.92
C ARG A 7 -52.55 -7.96 -20.03
N ASP A 8 -52.48 -8.28 -18.75
CA ASP A 8 -52.12 -7.47 -17.59
C ASP A 8 -50.81 -6.69 -17.83
N THR A 9 -50.88 -5.38 -18.06
CA THR A 9 -49.72 -4.48 -17.96
C THR A 9 -49.74 -3.82 -16.58
N ARG A 10 -49.13 -4.52 -15.62
CA ARG A 10 -48.73 -3.95 -14.33
C ARG A 10 -47.78 -2.78 -14.56
N SER A 11 -48.29 -1.58 -14.36
CA SER A 11 -47.52 -0.38 -14.07
C SER A 11 -46.82 -0.57 -12.72
N GLY A 12 -45.68 -1.27 -12.75
CA GLY A 12 -44.75 -1.33 -11.63
C GLY A 12 -43.95 -0.04 -11.60
N SER A 13 -44.41 0.93 -10.82
CA SER A 13 -43.61 2.09 -10.43
C SER A 13 -42.40 1.59 -9.63
N MET A 14 -41.28 1.36 -10.32
CA MET A 14 -39.97 1.24 -9.68
C MET A 14 -39.69 2.58 -9.01
N GLN A 15 -39.90 2.61 -7.69
CA GLN A 15 -39.29 3.60 -6.82
C GLN A 15 -37.78 3.49 -7.03
N HIS A 16 -37.21 4.42 -7.78
CA HIS A 16 -35.80 4.73 -7.69
C HIS A 16 -35.54 5.16 -6.24
N LEU A 17 -35.07 4.21 -5.44
CA LEU A 17 -34.40 4.51 -4.18
C LEU A 17 -33.22 5.41 -4.53
N ASN A 18 -33.40 6.69 -4.21
CA ASN A 18 -32.37 7.70 -4.11
C ASN A 18 -31.26 7.18 -3.19
N ASP A 19 -30.25 6.54 -3.77
CA ASP A 19 -28.95 6.39 -3.15
C ASP A 19 -28.19 7.73 -3.32
N THR A 20 -28.67 8.77 -2.63
CA THR A 20 -28.04 10.09 -2.53
C THR A 20 -26.91 10.06 -1.50
N ARG A 21 -26.08 9.01 -1.50
CA ARG A 21 -24.75 9.11 -0.90
C ARG A 21 -23.91 9.88 -1.91
N GLU A 22 -23.78 11.20 -1.70
CA GLU A 22 -22.83 12.03 -2.44
C GLU A 22 -21.51 11.28 -2.51
N ARG A 23 -21.13 10.82 -3.71
CA ARG A 23 -19.86 10.14 -3.89
C ARG A 23 -18.76 11.12 -3.52
N PRO A 24 -17.76 10.70 -2.73
CA PRO A 24 -16.72 11.62 -2.30
C PRO A 24 -16.08 12.26 -3.51
N ARG A 25 -16.03 13.59 -3.46
CA ARG A 25 -15.59 14.43 -4.58
C ARG A 25 -14.12 14.21 -4.90
N PHE A 26 -13.31 13.68 -3.99
CA PHE A 26 -11.92 13.35 -4.25
C PHE A 26 -11.57 12.00 -3.64
N ARG A 27 -10.63 11.30 -4.27
CA ARG A 27 -10.10 10.04 -3.76
C ARG A 27 -8.60 10.15 -3.56
N LEU A 28 -8.09 9.60 -2.47
CA LEU A 28 -6.67 9.45 -2.23
C LEU A 28 -6.23 8.09 -2.76
N GLN A 29 -5.29 8.06 -3.70
CA GLN A 29 -4.59 6.84 -4.06
C GLN A 29 -3.22 6.86 -3.42
N LEU A 30 -2.93 5.83 -2.62
CA LEU A 30 -1.71 5.69 -1.84
C LEU A 30 -0.96 4.44 -2.32
N GLY A 31 0.30 4.60 -2.71
CA GLY A 31 1.23 3.53 -3.00
C GLY A 31 2.22 3.39 -1.85
N ILE A 32 2.42 2.16 -1.37
CA ILE A 32 3.33 1.87 -0.26
C ILE A 32 4.24 0.71 -0.67
N ASP A 33 5.54 0.95 -0.71
CA ASP A 33 6.55 -0.11 -0.58
C ASP A 33 6.68 -0.45 0.90
N TRP A 34 6.00 -1.53 1.32
CA TRP A 34 5.92 -1.93 2.71
C TRP A 34 7.06 -2.89 3.03
N GLY A 35 8.31 -2.40 2.99
CA GLY A 35 9.54 -3.20 3.10
C GLY A 35 9.72 -3.93 4.44
N THR A 36 10.88 -4.50 4.72
CA THR A 36 11.13 -5.14 6.04
C THR A 36 11.71 -4.17 7.07
N LYS A 37 12.58 -3.26 6.63
CA LYS A 37 13.28 -2.28 7.48
C LYS A 37 12.83 -0.85 7.25
N THR A 38 12.39 -0.56 6.04
CA THR A 38 12.08 0.78 5.57
C THR A 38 10.74 0.78 4.85
N LEU A 39 10.17 1.96 4.73
CA LEU A 39 8.97 2.25 3.98
C LEU A 39 9.29 3.33 2.96
N ALA A 40 8.68 3.23 1.79
CA ALA A 40 8.63 4.31 0.82
C ALA A 40 7.19 4.47 0.34
N GLU A 41 6.70 5.70 0.31
CA GLU A 41 5.30 5.98 0.09
C GLU A 41 5.13 7.09 -0.94
N ALA A 42 4.09 6.98 -1.76
CA ALA A 42 3.71 8.00 -2.70
C ALA A 42 2.19 8.12 -2.77
N TYR A 43 1.68 9.31 -3.04
CA TYR A 43 0.25 9.53 -3.17
C TYR A 43 -0.12 10.33 -4.40
N ARG A 44 -1.38 10.22 -4.78
CA ARG A 44 -2.06 11.18 -5.65
C ARG A 44 -3.50 11.38 -5.21
N VAL A 45 -4.00 12.61 -5.39
CA VAL A 45 -5.41 12.92 -5.20
C VAL A 45 -6.08 12.93 -6.57
N VAL A 46 -7.13 12.11 -6.71
CA VAL A 46 -7.88 11.94 -7.95
C VAL A 46 -9.20 12.69 -7.86
N SER A 47 -9.38 13.64 -8.78
CA SER A 47 -10.64 14.37 -8.96
C SER A 47 -11.62 13.58 -9.84
N PRO A 48 -12.94 13.80 -9.73
CA PRO A 48 -13.93 13.11 -10.55
C PRO A 48 -13.81 13.63 -11.98
N GLY A 49 -13.78 12.71 -12.95
CA GLY A 49 -13.74 13.06 -14.38
C GLY A 49 -12.38 13.51 -14.91
N ASN A 50 -11.32 13.50 -14.09
CA ASN A 50 -9.95 13.69 -14.58
C ASN A 50 -9.32 12.33 -14.92
N GLU A 51 -8.64 12.27 -16.05
CA GLU A 51 -7.78 11.14 -16.38
C GLU A 51 -6.59 11.05 -15.42
N GLU A 52 -6.21 9.82 -15.12
CA GLU A 52 -5.09 9.51 -14.25
C GLU A 52 -3.76 9.85 -14.96
N SER A 53 -3.24 11.07 -14.75
CA SER A 53 -1.90 11.45 -15.22
C SER A 53 -0.81 10.99 -14.24
N ARG A 54 0.38 10.68 -14.77
CA ARG A 54 1.57 10.37 -13.96
C ARG A 54 2.22 11.60 -13.36
N GLU A 55 1.98 12.78 -13.93
CA GLU A 55 2.50 14.06 -13.41
C GLU A 55 1.88 14.45 -12.05
N THR A 56 0.95 13.64 -11.56
CA THR A 56 0.25 13.87 -10.30
C THR A 56 0.63 12.89 -9.19
N ILE A 57 1.76 12.19 -9.27
CA ILE A 57 2.28 11.34 -8.17
C ILE A 57 3.28 12.15 -7.33
N TYR A 58 3.14 12.07 -6.01
CA TYR A 58 3.95 12.80 -5.04
C TYR A 58 4.51 11.86 -4.01
N ASP A 59 5.83 11.84 -3.88
CA ASP A 59 6.50 11.09 -2.83
C ASP A 59 6.13 11.66 -1.45
N ILE A 60 6.03 10.77 -0.48
CA ILE A 60 5.86 11.11 0.92
C ILE A 60 7.13 10.75 1.67
N TYR A 61 7.65 11.73 2.40
CA TYR A 61 8.73 11.52 3.36
C TYR A 61 8.16 11.84 4.74
N PHE A 62 8.04 10.82 5.59
CA PHE A 62 7.55 10.96 6.96
C PHE A 62 8.67 11.30 7.96
N GLY A 63 9.95 11.17 7.57
CA GLY A 63 11.12 11.59 8.33
C GLY A 63 11.61 13.01 8.00
N GLN A 64 12.54 13.54 8.81
CA GLN A 64 13.07 14.90 8.62
C GLN A 64 14.01 15.05 7.41
N ASP A 65 14.75 14.00 7.00
CA ASP A 65 15.77 14.13 5.94
C ASP A 65 16.04 12.85 5.11
N SER A 66 15.25 11.78 5.27
CA SER A 66 15.53 10.49 4.62
C SER A 66 14.55 10.18 3.48
N SER A 67 15.09 9.58 2.41
CA SER A 67 14.30 9.05 1.30
C SER A 67 13.46 7.82 1.66
N SER A 68 13.51 7.36 2.92
CA SER A 68 12.72 6.24 3.42
C SER A 68 12.45 6.39 4.91
N THR A 69 11.29 5.90 5.35
CA THR A 69 10.87 5.92 6.75
C THR A 69 11.23 4.59 7.41
N LYS A 70 11.77 4.61 8.62
CA LYS A 70 12.07 3.38 9.38
C LYS A 70 10.78 2.58 9.62
N GLN A 71 10.85 1.26 9.48
CA GLN A 71 9.73 0.37 9.82
C GLN A 71 9.87 -0.13 11.26
N ALA A 72 9.43 0.72 12.18
CA ALA A 72 9.44 0.47 13.61
C ALA A 72 8.14 1.00 14.22
N VAL A 73 7.62 0.31 15.23
CA VAL A 73 6.40 0.69 15.95
C VAL A 73 6.56 0.46 17.45
N ALA A 74 5.78 1.16 18.26
CA ALA A 74 5.70 0.94 19.70
C ALA A 74 4.36 1.44 20.25
N TRP A 75 3.92 0.89 21.38
CA TRP A 75 2.82 1.42 22.17
C TRP A 75 3.39 2.16 23.38
N GLY A 76 3.04 3.43 23.51
CA GLY A 76 3.48 4.29 24.60
C GLY A 76 2.76 4.05 25.91
N THR A 77 3.43 4.41 27.00
CA THR A 77 2.81 4.41 28.34
C THR A 77 1.69 5.44 28.47
N ASP A 78 1.64 6.41 27.56
CA ASP A 78 0.58 7.40 27.37
C ASP A 78 -0.62 6.88 26.55
N GLY A 79 -0.61 5.59 26.18
CA GLY A 79 -1.65 4.94 25.37
C GLY A 79 -1.59 5.29 23.87
N GLN A 80 -0.59 6.05 23.42
CA GLN A 80 -0.42 6.39 22.02
C GLN A 80 0.31 5.29 21.26
N PHE A 81 0.14 5.27 19.94
CA PHE A 81 0.89 4.40 19.04
C PHE A 81 1.91 5.22 18.28
N TYR A 82 3.16 4.83 18.44
CA TYR A 82 4.30 5.48 17.81
C TYR A 82 4.78 4.64 16.65
N TRP A 83 5.18 5.29 15.54
CA TRP A 83 5.70 4.59 14.38
C TRP A 83 6.72 5.42 13.58
N GLY A 84 7.61 4.75 12.85
CA GLY A 84 8.54 5.42 11.95
C GLY A 84 9.44 6.46 12.63
N GLY A 85 9.50 7.67 12.05
CA GLY A 85 10.45 8.71 12.46
C GLY A 85 10.20 9.34 13.84
N GLU A 86 9.03 9.12 14.45
CA GLU A 86 8.74 9.62 15.80
C GLU A 86 9.23 8.70 16.92
N ILE A 87 9.63 7.46 16.61
CA ILE A 87 10.12 6.49 17.61
C ILE A 87 11.32 7.06 18.39
N ASP A 88 12.33 7.59 17.69
CA ASP A 88 13.54 8.10 18.35
C ASP A 88 13.20 9.25 19.31
N ARG A 89 12.30 10.14 18.91
CA ARG A 89 11.83 11.25 19.75
C ARG A 89 11.01 10.73 20.94
N ALA A 90 10.17 9.71 20.73
CA ALA A 90 9.36 9.13 21.80
C ALA A 90 10.23 8.41 22.85
N VAL A 91 11.30 7.73 22.43
CA VAL A 91 12.33 7.15 23.33
C VAL A 91 13.06 8.26 24.09
N GLN A 92 13.53 9.31 23.39
CA GLN A 92 14.23 10.44 24.01
C GLN A 92 13.39 11.18 25.06
N HIS A 93 12.08 11.17 24.91
CA HIS A 93 11.13 11.77 25.86
C HIS A 93 10.50 10.75 26.82
N GLU A 94 11.06 9.54 26.91
CA GLU A 94 10.64 8.48 27.84
C GLU A 94 9.15 8.09 27.73
N ARG A 95 8.55 8.28 26.54
CA ARG A 95 7.16 7.89 26.26
C ARG A 95 7.03 6.41 25.92
N ILE A 96 8.11 5.84 25.36
CA ILE A 96 8.32 4.43 25.09
C ILE A 96 9.71 4.03 25.59
N GLN A 97 9.90 2.78 26.01
CA GLN A 97 11.23 2.26 26.29
C GLN A 97 11.84 1.68 25.01
N GLN A 98 13.18 1.70 24.92
CA GLN A 98 13.88 1.17 23.75
C GLN A 98 13.58 -0.32 23.51
N GLN A 99 13.42 -1.11 24.58
CA GLN A 99 13.09 -2.53 24.46
C GLN A 99 11.66 -2.80 23.98
N ASP A 100 10.76 -1.81 24.05
CA ASP A 100 9.36 -1.93 23.62
C ASP A 100 9.19 -1.62 22.13
N VAL A 101 10.26 -1.18 21.46
CA VAL A 101 10.25 -0.89 20.02
C VAL A 101 10.25 -2.19 19.23
N ILE A 102 9.20 -2.38 18.44
CA ILE A 102 9.02 -3.55 17.57
C ILE A 102 9.52 -3.20 16.17
N GLU A 103 10.54 -3.91 15.72
CA GLU A 103 11.15 -3.79 14.40
C GLU A 103 11.06 -5.11 13.66
N LEU A 104 11.23 -5.08 12.33
CA LEU A 104 11.29 -6.29 11.50
C LEU A 104 10.03 -7.17 11.61
N PHE A 105 8.90 -6.65 12.08
CA PHE A 105 7.67 -7.42 12.28
C PHE A 105 7.10 -8.00 10.97
N LYS A 106 7.45 -7.45 9.80
CA LYS A 106 7.16 -8.08 8.50
C LYS A 106 7.76 -9.48 8.39
N LEU A 107 8.88 -9.78 9.07
CA LEU A 107 9.47 -11.13 9.08
C LEU A 107 8.54 -12.18 9.71
N ALA A 108 7.66 -11.79 10.62
CA ALA A 108 6.67 -12.70 11.21
C ALA A 108 5.59 -13.16 10.23
N LEU A 109 5.57 -12.61 9.00
CA LEU A 109 4.66 -13.01 7.92
C LEU A 109 5.27 -14.05 6.97
N TYR A 110 6.54 -14.39 7.14
CA TYR A 110 7.22 -15.39 6.32
C TYR A 110 7.29 -16.72 7.06
N ASP A 111 6.82 -17.78 6.40
CA ASP A 111 6.84 -19.13 6.95
C ASP A 111 8.27 -19.59 7.32
N ASP A 112 9.25 -19.21 6.50
CA ASP A 112 10.67 -19.57 6.68
C ASP A 112 11.33 -18.88 7.90
N HIS A 113 10.71 -17.84 8.44
CA HIS A 113 11.21 -17.11 9.62
C HIS A 113 10.48 -17.46 10.91
N THR A 114 9.50 -18.38 10.88
CA THR A 114 8.67 -18.74 12.03
C THR A 114 9.47 -19.18 13.26
N THR A 115 10.64 -19.79 13.08
CA THR A 115 11.52 -20.24 14.17
C THR A 115 12.71 -19.31 14.42
N SER A 116 12.76 -18.15 13.77
CA SER A 116 13.86 -17.19 13.97
C SER A 116 13.75 -16.52 15.34
N SER A 117 14.90 -16.19 15.94
CA SER A 117 14.94 -15.42 17.19
C SER A 117 14.29 -14.05 17.04
N THR A 118 14.38 -13.43 15.84
CA THR A 118 13.72 -12.16 15.53
C THR A 118 12.20 -12.28 15.60
N VAL A 119 11.60 -13.31 15.01
CA VAL A 119 10.15 -13.52 15.10
C VAL A 119 9.74 -13.84 16.53
N ALA A 120 10.51 -14.64 17.27
CA ALA A 120 10.24 -14.90 18.68
C ALA A 120 10.20 -13.60 19.52
N MET A 121 11.16 -12.70 19.29
CA MET A 121 11.23 -11.38 19.94
C MET A 121 10.03 -10.51 19.56
N VAL A 122 9.67 -10.41 18.28
CA VAL A 122 8.48 -9.66 17.84
C VAL A 122 7.22 -10.18 18.53
N GLN A 123 7.06 -11.50 18.61
CA GLN A 123 5.91 -12.13 19.27
C GLN A 123 5.90 -11.88 20.78
N GLU A 124 7.06 -11.82 21.43
CA GLU A 124 7.19 -11.47 22.85
C GLU A 124 6.80 -10.01 23.09
N GLN A 125 7.38 -9.07 22.33
CA GLN A 125 7.05 -7.65 22.45
C GLN A 125 5.56 -7.36 22.18
N LEU A 126 4.96 -8.06 21.21
CA LEU A 126 3.52 -7.99 20.95
C LEU A 126 2.69 -8.47 22.15
N ARG A 127 3.05 -9.62 22.75
CA ARG A 127 2.37 -10.15 23.94
C ARG A 127 2.49 -9.22 25.13
N ASP A 128 3.68 -8.67 25.37
CA ASP A 128 3.93 -7.75 26.49
C ASP A 128 3.14 -6.44 26.32
N ALA A 129 3.00 -5.97 25.08
CA ALA A 129 2.14 -4.83 24.75
C ALA A 129 0.64 -5.17 24.77
N GLY A 130 0.25 -6.44 24.89
CA GLY A 130 -1.15 -6.88 24.88
C GLY A 130 -1.82 -6.83 23.50
N HIS A 131 -1.03 -6.93 22.43
CA HIS A 131 -1.48 -6.81 21.04
C HIS A 131 -1.09 -8.04 20.21
N ASP A 132 -1.77 -8.26 19.09
CA ASP A 132 -1.38 -9.26 18.11
C ASP A 132 -0.83 -8.63 16.82
N LEU A 133 -0.28 -9.47 15.94
CA LEU A 133 0.31 -9.03 14.68
C LEU A 133 -0.72 -8.40 13.74
N ASP A 134 -1.98 -8.86 13.76
CA ASP A 134 -3.02 -8.37 12.86
C ASP A 134 -3.48 -6.97 13.28
N GLU A 135 -3.58 -6.73 14.59
CA GLU A 135 -3.80 -5.41 15.17
C GLU A 135 -2.64 -4.46 14.83
N LEU A 136 -1.39 -4.90 15.00
CA LEU A 136 -0.21 -4.11 14.65
C LEU A 136 -0.28 -3.65 13.20
N ILE A 137 -0.49 -4.57 12.25
CA ILE A 137 -0.51 -4.27 10.82
C ILE A 137 -1.66 -3.31 10.50
N THR A 138 -2.85 -3.58 11.04
CA THR A 138 -4.04 -2.73 10.81
C THR A 138 -3.79 -1.31 11.33
N LYS A 139 -3.25 -1.17 12.55
CA LYS A 139 -2.99 0.13 13.17
C LYS A 139 -1.90 0.89 12.43
N HIS A 140 -0.83 0.20 12.02
CA HIS A 140 0.25 0.78 11.25
C HIS A 140 -0.24 1.29 9.87
N ILE A 141 -1.02 0.49 9.12
CA ILE A 141 -1.60 0.93 7.85
C ILE A 141 -2.52 2.14 8.07
N ARG A 142 -3.32 2.17 9.14
CA ARG A 142 -4.16 3.32 9.48
C ARG A 142 -3.32 4.57 9.71
N CYS A 143 -2.22 4.47 10.47
CA CYS A 143 -1.30 5.58 10.68
C CYS A 143 -0.69 6.10 9.36
N LEU A 144 -0.32 5.21 8.43
CA LEU A 144 0.18 5.59 7.11
C LEU A 144 -0.86 6.36 6.29
N ILE A 145 -2.12 5.93 6.34
CA ILE A 145 -3.24 6.61 5.66
C ILE A 145 -3.45 8.01 6.23
N GLU A 146 -3.52 8.13 7.55
CA GLU A 146 -3.75 9.42 8.20
C GLU A 146 -2.57 10.38 7.99
N ALA A 147 -1.34 9.86 8.01
CA ALA A 147 -0.16 10.65 7.69
C ALA A 147 -0.15 11.11 6.22
N ALA A 148 -0.61 10.27 5.28
CA ALA A 148 -0.77 10.68 3.88
C ALA A 148 -1.83 11.79 3.72
N LYS A 149 -2.97 11.69 4.42
CA LYS A 149 -3.99 12.76 4.45
C LYS A 149 -3.45 14.06 5.05
N GLU A 150 -2.64 13.98 6.10
CA GLU A 150 -1.99 15.15 6.68
C GLU A 150 -0.99 15.79 5.70
N LYS A 151 -0.26 15.00 4.90
CA LYS A 151 0.58 15.55 3.83
C LYS A 151 -0.23 16.23 2.74
N VAL A 152 -1.43 15.72 2.41
CA VAL A 152 -2.37 16.38 1.50
C VAL A 152 -2.82 17.72 2.09
N SER A 153 -3.17 17.78 3.38
CA SER A 153 -3.66 18.99 4.06
C SER A 153 -2.61 20.11 4.10
N GLN A 154 -1.34 19.75 4.23
CA GLN A 154 -0.21 20.69 4.26
C GLN A 154 0.22 21.18 2.87
N ALA A 155 -0.15 20.46 1.79
CA ALA A 155 0.31 20.78 0.45
C ALA A 155 -0.46 21.97 -0.14
N LYS A 156 0.27 23.04 -0.50
CA LYS A 156 -0.30 24.29 -1.06
C LYS A 156 -1.23 24.06 -2.26
N ARG A 157 -0.98 23.03 -3.08
CA ARG A 157 -1.82 22.71 -4.25
C ARG A 157 -3.23 22.25 -3.88
N TRP A 158 -3.41 21.69 -2.68
CA TRP A 158 -4.69 21.20 -2.18
C TRP A 158 -5.33 22.14 -1.16
N SER A 159 -4.82 23.37 -1.01
CA SER A 159 -5.30 24.34 -0.02
C SER A 159 -6.74 24.82 -0.23
N PHE A 160 -7.33 24.53 -1.40
CA PHE A 160 -8.74 24.80 -1.69
C PHE A 160 -9.68 23.77 -1.05
N MET A 161 -9.16 22.62 -0.62
CA MET A 161 -9.94 21.58 0.05
C MET A 161 -10.07 21.89 1.54
N SER A 162 -11.27 21.70 2.08
CA SER A 162 -11.48 21.74 3.52
C SER A 162 -10.85 20.53 4.21
N LYS A 163 -10.57 20.67 5.51
CA LYS A 163 -10.08 19.56 6.34
C LYS A 163 -11.03 18.36 6.31
N GLU A 164 -12.33 18.61 6.40
CA GLU A 164 -13.38 17.59 6.33
C GLU A 164 -13.38 16.85 4.97
N GLU A 165 -13.19 17.56 3.85
CA GLU A 165 -13.08 16.92 2.53
C GLU A 165 -11.86 15.99 2.42
N ILE A 166 -10.73 16.35 3.04
CA ILE A 166 -9.51 15.52 3.05
C ILE A 166 -9.70 14.30 3.96
N GLU A 167 -10.25 14.50 5.16
CA GLU A 167 -10.51 13.43 6.13
C GLU A 167 -11.46 12.36 5.56
N ASN A 168 -12.46 12.79 4.80
CA ASN A 168 -13.50 11.94 4.19
C ASN A 168 -13.12 11.38 2.80
N MET A 169 -11.90 11.60 2.30
CA MET A 169 -11.46 10.99 1.04
C MET A 169 -11.52 9.47 1.12
N GLN A 170 -12.09 8.84 0.10
CA GLN A 170 -11.93 7.40 -0.11
C GLN A 170 -10.48 7.09 -0.43
N VAL A 171 -9.93 6.09 0.25
CA VAL A 171 -8.53 5.66 0.08
C VAL A 171 -8.47 4.40 -0.78
N GLY A 172 -7.81 4.48 -1.92
CA GLY A 172 -7.36 3.32 -2.69
C GLY A 172 -5.90 3.03 -2.40
N LEU A 173 -5.61 1.85 -1.85
CA LEU A 173 -4.27 1.44 -1.46
C LEU A 173 -3.67 0.48 -2.50
N PHE A 174 -2.46 0.79 -2.96
CA PHE A 174 -1.56 -0.12 -3.66
C PHE A 174 -0.42 -0.45 -2.69
N ILE A 175 -0.26 -1.72 -2.32
CA ILE A 175 0.79 -2.13 -1.36
C ILE A 175 1.71 -3.17 -2.00
N GLY A 176 3.00 -2.85 -1.98
CA GLY A 176 4.10 -3.71 -2.38
C GLY A 176 4.17 -4.93 -1.48
N VAL A 177 4.16 -6.11 -2.10
CA VAL A 177 4.32 -7.39 -1.41
C VAL A 177 5.41 -8.24 -2.08
N PRO A 178 6.15 -9.05 -1.30
CA PRO A 178 7.13 -9.99 -1.83
C PRO A 178 6.52 -10.94 -2.87
N GLN A 179 7.33 -11.33 -3.85
CA GLN A 179 6.91 -12.27 -4.89
C GLN A 179 6.66 -13.68 -4.33
N MET A 180 7.34 -14.00 -3.22
CA MET A 180 7.29 -15.29 -2.54
C MET A 180 6.05 -15.49 -1.64
N TRP A 181 5.30 -14.43 -1.32
CA TRP A 181 4.16 -14.55 -0.42
C TRP A 181 3.01 -15.37 -1.00
N TRP A 182 2.52 -16.31 -0.19
CA TRP A 182 1.38 -17.15 -0.51
C TRP A 182 0.04 -16.43 -0.29
N SER A 183 -1.03 -17.01 -0.84
CA SER A 183 -2.39 -16.46 -0.74
C SER A 183 -2.84 -16.12 0.69
N PRO A 184 -2.52 -16.90 1.74
CA PRO A 184 -2.89 -16.55 3.12
C PRO A 184 -2.26 -15.24 3.62
N THR A 185 -0.97 -15.02 3.40
CA THR A 185 -0.26 -13.80 3.82
C THR A 185 -0.78 -12.57 3.07
N ASN A 186 -0.98 -12.72 1.76
CA ASN A 186 -1.61 -11.69 0.93
C ASN A 186 -3.01 -11.32 1.44
N LYS A 187 -3.82 -12.33 1.79
CA LYS A 187 -5.15 -12.10 2.36
C LYS A 187 -5.07 -11.35 3.69
N LYS A 188 -4.13 -11.70 4.58
CA LYS A 188 -3.92 -11.01 5.86
C LYS A 188 -3.63 -9.52 5.67
N ILE A 189 -2.71 -9.16 4.76
CA ILE A 189 -2.42 -7.75 4.47
C ILE A 189 -3.62 -7.03 3.87
N ALA A 190 -4.33 -7.66 2.93
CA ALA A 190 -5.52 -7.06 2.33
C ALA A 190 -6.65 -6.84 3.35
N ASP A 191 -6.85 -7.78 4.27
CA ASP A 191 -7.86 -7.68 5.32
C ASP A 191 -7.49 -6.60 6.35
N ALA A 192 -6.21 -6.52 6.76
CA ALA A 192 -5.72 -5.45 7.64
C ALA A 192 -5.86 -4.06 7.01
N ALA A 193 -5.55 -3.92 5.71
CA ALA A 193 -5.75 -2.67 4.97
C ALA A 193 -7.23 -2.24 4.90
N ARG A 194 -8.15 -3.19 4.68
CA ARG A 194 -9.59 -2.89 4.72
C ARG A 194 -10.03 -2.47 6.12
N ALA A 195 -9.55 -3.16 7.16
CA ALA A 195 -9.83 -2.81 8.56
C ALA A 195 -9.22 -1.45 8.95
N ALA A 196 -8.15 -1.02 8.27
CA ALA A 196 -7.56 0.31 8.43
C ALA A 196 -8.38 1.44 7.80
N GLY A 197 -9.38 1.12 6.96
CA GLY A 197 -10.27 2.09 6.32
C GLY A 197 -10.06 2.26 4.81
N CYS A 198 -9.26 1.40 4.15
CA CYS A 198 -9.12 1.44 2.70
C CYS A 198 -10.42 1.04 2.00
N HIS A 199 -10.86 1.87 1.06
CA HIS A 199 -12.01 1.59 0.19
C HIS A 199 -11.68 0.50 -0.83
N SER A 200 -10.47 0.53 -1.39
CA SER A 200 -9.95 -0.50 -2.28
C SER A 200 -8.51 -0.84 -1.92
N VAL A 201 -8.12 -2.11 -2.12
CA VAL A 201 -6.77 -2.60 -1.86
C VAL A 201 -6.30 -3.43 -3.04
N GLU A 202 -5.15 -3.08 -3.59
CA GLU A 202 -4.46 -3.83 -4.64
C GLU A 202 -3.08 -4.23 -4.13
N LEU A 203 -2.81 -5.52 -4.13
CA LEU A 203 -1.47 -6.04 -3.81
C LEU A 203 -0.67 -6.10 -5.10
N VAL A 204 0.50 -5.47 -5.09
CA VAL A 204 1.40 -5.42 -6.25
C VAL A 204 2.74 -6.05 -5.87
N HIS A 205 3.31 -6.86 -6.74
CA HIS A 205 4.59 -7.49 -6.46
C HIS A 205 5.73 -6.46 -6.57
N GLU A 206 6.57 -6.38 -5.55
CA GLU A 206 7.68 -5.42 -5.44
C GLU A 206 8.58 -5.47 -6.69
N ALA A 207 9.02 -6.67 -7.08
CA ALA A 207 9.84 -6.87 -8.29
C ALA A 207 9.14 -6.42 -9.59
N ARG A 208 7.80 -6.50 -9.66
CA ARG A 208 7.03 -6.03 -10.82
C ARG A 208 6.93 -4.51 -10.84
N CYS A 209 6.76 -3.87 -9.68
CA CYS A 209 6.81 -2.42 -9.54
C CYS A 209 8.16 -1.88 -10.00
N ALA A 210 9.26 -2.49 -9.55
CA ALA A 210 10.61 -2.14 -9.98
C ALA A 210 10.79 -2.32 -11.50
N ALA A 211 10.41 -3.48 -12.05
CA ALA A 211 10.50 -3.73 -13.50
C ALA A 211 9.72 -2.68 -14.31
N THR A 212 8.51 -2.35 -13.88
CA THR A 212 7.64 -1.38 -14.57
C THR A 212 8.23 0.02 -14.51
N PHE A 213 8.76 0.43 -13.35
CA PHE A 213 9.43 1.72 -13.18
C PHE A 213 10.63 1.87 -14.11
N TYR A 214 11.49 0.84 -14.19
CA TYR A 214 12.66 0.88 -15.06
C TYR A 214 12.30 0.81 -16.55
N ALA A 215 11.35 -0.05 -16.94
CA ALA A 215 10.88 -0.14 -18.32
C ALA A 215 10.33 1.20 -18.81
N ASP A 216 9.57 1.87 -17.95
CA ASP A 216 9.02 3.19 -18.21
C ASP A 216 10.10 4.28 -18.32
N ALA A 217 11.10 4.25 -17.43
CA ALA A 217 12.23 5.17 -17.48
C ALA A 217 13.05 5.02 -18.77
N ILE A 218 13.31 3.80 -19.21
CA ILE A 218 14.03 3.51 -20.46
C ILE A 218 13.25 4.05 -21.66
N ALA A 219 11.95 3.81 -21.73
CA ALA A 219 11.13 4.30 -22.82
C ALA A 219 11.10 5.84 -22.88
N ARG A 220 11.04 6.52 -21.74
CA ARG A 220 11.11 8.00 -21.67
C ARG A 220 12.45 8.55 -22.15
N ALA A 221 13.54 7.86 -21.84
CA ALA A 221 14.86 8.26 -22.30
C ALA A 221 15.00 8.20 -23.83
N LYS A 222 13.99 7.65 -24.55
CA LYS A 222 14.02 7.34 -25.99
C LYS A 222 15.30 6.61 -26.38
N SER A 223 15.89 5.88 -25.43
CA SER A 223 17.13 5.17 -25.68
C SER A 223 16.79 3.95 -26.53
N SER A 224 17.66 3.66 -27.50
CA SER A 224 17.56 2.44 -28.32
C SER A 224 17.89 1.15 -27.54
N GLN A 225 17.92 1.23 -26.21
CA GLN A 225 18.44 0.19 -25.31
C GLN A 225 17.42 -0.89 -24.95
N SER A 226 16.12 -0.69 -25.16
CA SER A 226 15.11 -1.74 -24.99
C SER A 226 14.41 -2.06 -26.31
N ARG A 227 14.47 -3.32 -26.72
CA ARG A 227 13.76 -3.90 -27.85
C ARG A 227 12.74 -4.92 -27.37
N ASN A 228 11.69 -5.13 -28.16
CA ASN A 228 10.73 -6.21 -27.91
C ASN A 228 11.47 -7.54 -27.81
N GLY A 229 11.15 -8.33 -26.78
CA GLY A 229 11.83 -9.58 -26.47
C GLY A 229 13.02 -9.47 -25.52
N ASP A 230 13.46 -8.26 -25.17
CA ASP A 230 14.52 -8.08 -24.17
C ASP A 230 14.10 -8.62 -22.81
N ILE A 231 15.10 -9.11 -22.07
CA ILE A 231 14.92 -9.75 -20.78
C ILE A 231 15.48 -8.84 -19.70
N PHE A 232 14.67 -8.60 -18.67
CA PHE A 232 15.01 -7.87 -17.46
C PHE A 232 15.13 -8.86 -16.32
N ILE A 233 16.24 -8.78 -15.59
CA ILE A 233 16.38 -9.47 -14.32
C ILE A 233 16.25 -8.39 -13.25
N VAL A 234 15.23 -8.52 -12.41
CA VAL A 234 15.07 -7.73 -11.20
C VAL A 234 15.58 -8.56 -10.05
N ALA A 235 16.58 -8.03 -9.35
CA ALA A 235 17.08 -8.55 -8.10
C ALA A 235 16.72 -7.55 -7.00
N ASP A 236 15.60 -7.82 -6.32
CA ASP A 236 15.12 -7.03 -5.20
C ASP A 236 15.71 -7.59 -3.91
N VAL A 237 16.76 -6.93 -3.41
CA VAL A 237 17.51 -7.37 -2.24
C VAL A 237 17.31 -6.34 -1.13
N GLY A 238 16.43 -6.69 -0.19
CA GLY A 238 16.03 -5.84 0.92
C GLY A 238 16.69 -6.19 2.24
N GLY A 239 16.22 -5.52 3.30
CA GLY A 239 16.77 -5.65 4.65
C GLY A 239 16.56 -7.01 5.34
N GLY A 240 15.81 -7.92 4.73
CA GLY A 240 15.52 -9.25 5.28
C GLY A 240 15.12 -10.32 4.25
N THR A 241 14.97 -9.98 2.97
CA THR A 241 14.60 -10.94 1.91
C THR A 241 15.26 -10.55 0.58
N GLY A 242 15.46 -11.54 -0.29
CA GLY A 242 15.92 -11.35 -1.66
C GLY A 242 14.97 -12.02 -2.66
N ASP A 243 14.27 -11.22 -3.47
CA ASP A 243 13.38 -11.68 -4.52
C ASP A 243 14.00 -11.45 -5.90
N PHE A 244 14.05 -12.50 -6.72
CA PHE A 244 14.58 -12.44 -8.08
C PHE A 244 13.46 -12.76 -9.06
N ALA A 245 13.23 -11.87 -10.02
CA ALA A 245 12.24 -12.05 -11.07
C ALA A 245 12.83 -11.76 -12.44
N ILE A 246 12.45 -12.58 -13.41
CA ILE A 246 12.86 -12.41 -14.81
C ILE A 246 11.63 -12.01 -15.61
N PHE A 247 11.68 -10.85 -16.25
CA PHE A 247 10.63 -10.32 -17.11
C PHE A 247 11.09 -10.26 -18.56
N ARG A 248 10.16 -10.42 -19.49
CA ARG A 248 10.35 -10.16 -20.92
C ARG A 248 9.47 -8.99 -21.34
N ILE A 249 10.03 -8.04 -22.08
CA ILE A 249 9.26 -6.94 -22.70
C ILE A 249 8.46 -7.49 -23.89
N GLY A 250 7.15 -7.23 -23.88
CA GLY A 250 6.21 -7.53 -24.95
C GLY A 250 6.32 -6.58 -26.14
N ASN A 251 5.25 -6.47 -26.93
CA ASN A 251 5.30 -5.78 -28.21
C ASN A 251 5.11 -4.25 -28.12
N GLU A 252 4.57 -3.76 -27.01
CA GLU A 252 4.30 -2.35 -26.75
C GLU A 252 5.48 -1.70 -25.99
N ALA A 253 5.66 -0.38 -26.16
CA ALA A 253 6.75 0.36 -25.55
C ALA A 253 6.28 1.24 -24.38
N GLY A 254 7.17 1.46 -23.40
CA GLY A 254 6.95 2.38 -22.27
C GLY A 254 5.89 1.94 -21.28
N ALA A 255 5.05 2.87 -20.84
CA ALA A 255 4.02 2.66 -19.82
C ALA A 255 3.08 1.48 -20.10
N GLN A 256 2.89 1.16 -21.38
CA GLN A 256 2.00 0.13 -21.87
C GLN A 256 2.74 -1.16 -22.24
N ALA A 257 4.06 -1.19 -22.08
CA ALA A 257 4.85 -2.39 -22.35
C ALA A 257 4.35 -3.56 -21.49
N GLU A 258 3.87 -4.61 -22.16
CA GLU A 258 3.47 -5.83 -21.49
C GLU A 258 4.72 -6.48 -20.88
N LEU A 259 4.78 -6.54 -19.55
CA LEU A 259 5.82 -7.27 -18.83
C LEU A 259 5.33 -8.67 -18.48
N ARG A 260 5.89 -9.67 -19.18
CA ARG A 260 5.63 -11.08 -18.91
C ARG A 260 6.72 -11.66 -18.02
N GLN A 261 6.35 -12.15 -16.84
CA GLN A 261 7.26 -12.90 -15.98
C GLN A 261 7.55 -14.28 -16.59
N ILE A 262 8.83 -14.62 -16.72
CA ILE A 262 9.31 -15.87 -17.33
C ILE A 262 10.20 -16.70 -16.40
N GLY A 263 10.54 -16.19 -15.22
CA GLY A 263 11.29 -16.92 -14.20
C GLY A 263 11.21 -16.24 -12.83
N ARG A 264 11.44 -17.01 -11.76
CA ARG A 264 11.51 -16.52 -10.38
C ARG A 264 12.45 -17.36 -9.53
N ALA A 265 13.12 -16.72 -8.58
CA ALA A 265 13.87 -17.35 -7.50
C ALA A 265 13.77 -16.47 -6.25
N THR A 266 13.87 -17.09 -5.07
CA THR A 266 13.67 -16.42 -3.77
C THR A 266 14.74 -16.88 -2.81
N SER A 267 15.26 -15.97 -2.00
CA SER A 267 16.22 -16.25 -0.93
C SER A 267 15.73 -15.61 0.37
N THR A 268 15.72 -16.40 1.44
CA THR A 268 15.39 -16.01 2.81
C THR A 268 16.59 -16.20 3.72
#